data_AF-A0A1W9G4E9-F1
#
_entry.id   AF-A0A1W9G4E9-F1
#
_cell.length_a   1.000
_cell.length_b   1.000
_cell.length_c   1.000
_cell.angle_alpha   90.00
_cell.angle_beta   90.00
_cell.angle_gamma   90.00
#
_symmetry.space_group_name_H-M   'P 1'
#
loop_
_entity.id
_entity.type
_entity.pdbx_description
1 polymer ?
#
loop_
_entity_poly.entity_id
_entity_poly.type
_entity_poly.pdbx_seq_one_letter_code
_entity_poly.pdbx_strand_id
1 'polypeptide(L)'
;MDKISGWVAEFVQCACPLNRDTMLPTGNHSAYSRDQMMPDRTTTVIRLEDVVRTADEFDQLVSQALPVFLERATSSTKRFLRETGQWADDVAHEKFVLRWGAEYLERFLVCGRSEAPCRPLFLLDSFVAKQHSQPDPFCYHPDLLTPLGRYLDGLVARAVISRDALIALYHHCYGMGPRDVIAITGLNELESQRIYKNFRRWRDSGWQRTMDEIGMTDVELEELVVQQQRHPQRFHHETERLVRFAQAHYRKSEPDHYPCLSRSQWGAMFSEGHGCDYRLWHLVLCADCIQTAWDLGRNGDETVGKPRVELHVRP
;
A
#
# COMPACT_ATOMS: atom_id res chain seq x y z
N MET A 1 1.08 -14.38 -12.01
CA MET A 1 2.25 -14.76 -12.83
C MET A 1 2.39 -14.02 -14.16
N ASP A 2 1.42 -13.22 -14.64
CA ASP A 2 1.54 -12.55 -15.95
C ASP A 2 1.91 -11.05 -15.93
N LYS A 3 2.15 -10.47 -14.74
CA LYS A 3 2.24 -9.01 -14.55
C LYS A 3 3.43 -8.35 -15.25
N ILE A 4 4.62 -8.95 -15.23
CA ILE A 4 5.81 -8.30 -15.84
C ILE A 4 5.91 -8.61 -17.33
N SER A 5 5.52 -9.81 -17.76
CA SER A 5 5.49 -10.17 -19.18
C SER A 5 4.51 -9.31 -19.99
N GLY A 6 3.36 -8.91 -19.42
CA GLY A 6 2.41 -8.03 -20.10
C GLY A 6 2.93 -6.60 -20.27
N TRP A 7 3.60 -6.07 -19.25
CA TRP A 7 4.09 -4.68 -19.24
C TRP A 7 5.39 -4.54 -20.04
N VAL A 8 6.24 -5.57 -20.05
CA VAL A 8 7.39 -5.67 -20.96
C VAL A 8 6.91 -5.83 -22.41
N ALA A 9 5.83 -6.59 -22.65
CA ALA A 9 5.26 -6.75 -24.00
C ALA A 9 4.62 -5.46 -24.55
N GLU A 10 3.85 -4.72 -23.75
CA GLU A 10 3.33 -3.40 -24.15
C GLU A 10 4.46 -2.38 -24.39
N PHE A 11 5.54 -2.45 -23.62
CA PHE A 11 6.69 -1.56 -23.79
C PHE A 11 7.53 -1.87 -25.04
N VAL A 12 7.70 -3.15 -25.39
CA VAL A 12 8.37 -3.56 -26.65
C VAL A 12 7.56 -3.11 -27.87
N GLN A 13 6.23 -3.06 -27.77
CA GLN A 13 5.36 -2.58 -28.85
C GLN A 13 5.37 -1.05 -29.02
N CYS A 14 5.50 -0.29 -27.93
CA CYS A 14 5.58 1.18 -27.99
C CYS A 14 6.95 1.73 -28.44
N ALA A 15 7.99 0.88 -28.54
CA ALA A 15 9.35 1.27 -28.85
C ALA A 15 9.87 0.69 -30.18
N CYS A 16 9.08 0.73 -31.26
CA CYS A 16 9.55 0.68 -32.66
C CYS A 16 8.45 1.26 -33.58
N PRO A 17 8.76 2.27 -34.42
CA PRO A 17 9.56 2.02 -35.60
C PRO A 17 10.59 3.13 -35.83
N LEU A 18 11.87 2.81 -35.65
CA LEU A 18 12.93 3.56 -36.31
C LEU A 18 13.62 2.61 -37.28
N ASN A 19 13.36 2.88 -38.55
CA ASN A 19 13.95 2.25 -39.73
C ASN A 19 15.45 2.00 -39.51
N ARG A 20 15.83 0.73 -39.67
CA ARG A 20 17.16 0.36 -40.13
C ARG A 20 17.31 0.86 -41.56
N ASP A 21 18.17 1.84 -41.74
CA ASP A 21 19.01 2.14 -42.91
C ASP A 21 19.68 3.48 -42.53
N THR A 22 20.98 3.61 -42.29
CA THR A 22 22.03 3.58 -43.29
C THR A 22 23.40 3.76 -42.61
N MET A 23 24.43 3.09 -43.14
CA MET A 23 25.87 3.41 -43.16
C MET A 23 26.83 3.00 -42.01
N LEU A 24 27.82 2.23 -42.47
CA LEU A 24 29.04 1.69 -41.84
C LEU A 24 30.14 2.77 -41.60
N PRO A 25 31.26 2.43 -40.91
CA PRO A 25 32.14 3.37 -40.22
C PRO A 25 33.43 3.73 -40.99
N THR A 26 33.98 4.89 -40.64
CA THR A 26 35.36 5.38 -40.86
C THR A 26 35.57 6.51 -39.85
N GLY A 27 36.65 6.73 -39.09
CA GLY A 27 37.98 6.17 -38.95
C GLY A 27 38.85 7.25 -38.26
N ASN A 28 39.71 6.84 -37.32
CA ASN A 28 40.96 7.45 -36.84
C ASN A 28 41.04 8.73 -35.95
N HIS A 29 41.67 8.50 -34.79
CA HIS A 29 42.75 9.22 -34.06
C HIS A 29 42.64 10.72 -33.73
N SER A 30 42.81 11.04 -32.43
CA SER A 30 43.95 11.85 -31.94
C SER A 30 43.93 12.00 -30.42
N ALA A 31 45.07 11.66 -29.79
CA ALA A 31 45.38 11.94 -28.40
C ALA A 31 45.81 13.41 -28.22
N TYR A 32 45.38 14.07 -27.14
CA TYR A 32 46.15 15.14 -26.49
C TYR A 32 45.82 15.20 -25.00
N SER A 33 46.89 15.06 -24.22
CA SER A 33 46.93 15.18 -22.76
C SER A 33 46.82 16.65 -22.33
N ARG A 34 46.12 16.91 -21.23
CA ARG A 34 46.46 18.02 -20.33
C ARG A 34 45.97 17.74 -18.92
N ASP A 35 46.94 17.68 -18.01
CA ASP A 35 46.79 17.77 -16.57
C ASP A 35 45.80 18.86 -16.17
N GLN A 36 44.74 18.44 -15.49
CA GLN A 36 44.00 19.30 -14.58
C GLN A 36 43.94 18.55 -13.25
N MET A 37 44.77 18.98 -12.30
CA MET A 37 44.68 18.60 -10.90
C MET A 37 43.22 18.83 -10.45
N MET A 38 42.49 17.73 -10.25
CA MET A 38 41.21 17.75 -9.56
C MET A 38 41.48 18.17 -8.11
N PRO A 39 40.84 19.25 -7.61
CA PRO A 39 40.89 19.54 -6.19
C PRO A 39 40.16 18.42 -5.44
N ASP A 40 40.86 17.87 -4.46
CA ASP A 40 40.43 16.85 -3.50
C ASP A 40 39.11 17.28 -2.83
N ARG A 41 37.95 16.83 -3.36
CA ARG A 41 36.60 17.14 -2.86
C ARG A 41 36.21 16.28 -1.66
N THR A 42 37.12 16.14 -0.71
CA THR A 42 36.97 15.19 0.39
C THR A 42 36.83 15.92 1.74
N THR A 43 35.86 16.83 1.88
CA THR A 43 35.34 17.30 3.19
C THR A 43 34.14 18.24 3.00
N THR A 44 32.93 17.72 2.83
CA THR A 44 32.03 17.49 3.97
C THR A 44 31.12 16.33 3.62
N VAL A 45 31.62 15.10 3.80
CA VAL A 45 30.76 13.91 3.77
C VAL A 45 29.98 13.93 5.08
N ILE A 46 28.83 14.60 5.09
CA ILE A 46 27.79 14.30 6.09
C ILE A 46 27.60 12.79 5.97
N ARG A 47 27.79 12.03 7.06
CA ARG A 47 27.64 10.58 6.97
C ARG A 47 26.18 10.35 6.61
N LEU A 48 25.93 9.67 5.50
CA LEU A 48 24.57 9.48 4.95
C LEU A 48 23.65 8.68 5.89
N GLU A 49 24.23 8.11 6.95
CA GLU A 49 23.56 7.40 8.04
C GLU A 49 23.18 8.29 9.24
N ASP A 50 23.66 9.54 9.26
CA ASP A 50 23.41 10.48 10.35
C ASP A 50 21.94 10.92 10.37
N VAL A 51 21.49 11.28 11.58
CA VAL A 51 20.16 11.85 11.77
C VAL A 51 20.17 13.31 11.32
N VAL A 52 19.39 13.60 10.31
CA VAL A 52 19.02 14.94 9.88
C VAL A 52 17.91 15.46 10.79
N ARG A 53 18.01 16.70 11.26
CA ARG A 53 17.08 17.31 12.23
C ARG A 53 16.06 18.24 11.59
N THR A 54 16.38 18.85 10.46
CA THR A 54 15.54 19.85 9.80
C THR A 54 15.32 19.52 8.32
N ALA A 55 14.30 20.14 7.71
CA ALA A 55 14.05 20.00 6.28
C ALA A 55 15.20 20.59 5.43
N ASP A 56 15.87 21.64 5.89
CA ASP A 56 16.99 22.25 5.18
C ASP A 56 18.23 21.35 5.19
N GLU A 57 18.52 20.72 6.34
CA GLU A 57 19.56 19.70 6.45
C GLU A 57 19.27 18.48 5.56
N PHE A 58 17.99 18.12 5.40
CA PHE A 58 17.55 17.05 4.49
C PHE A 58 17.85 17.42 3.03
N ASP A 59 17.39 18.59 2.59
CA ASP A 59 17.60 19.08 1.23
C ASP A 59 19.09 19.17 0.89
N GLN A 60 19.91 19.66 1.83
CA GLN A 60 21.35 19.78 1.66
C GLN A 60 22.02 18.41 1.50
N LEU A 61 21.69 17.45 2.36
CA LEU A 61 22.24 16.09 2.30
C LEU A 61 21.88 15.41 0.98
N VAL A 62 20.59 15.43 0.63
CA VAL A 62 20.12 14.71 -0.56
C VAL A 62 20.65 15.35 -1.84
N SER A 63 20.78 16.68 -1.90
CA SER A 63 21.40 17.37 -3.03
C SER A 63 22.88 17.01 -3.20
N GLN A 64 23.62 16.82 -2.10
CA GLN A 64 25.04 16.47 -2.13
C GLN A 64 25.29 15.00 -2.49
N ALA A 65 24.34 14.12 -2.19
CA ALA A 65 24.50 12.67 -2.33
C ALA A 65 23.45 12.02 -3.24
N LEU A 66 22.80 12.79 -4.12
CA LEU A 66 21.75 12.31 -5.02
C LEU A 66 22.12 11.02 -5.78
N PRO A 67 23.36 10.87 -6.33
CA PRO A 67 23.75 9.62 -6.99
C PRO A 67 23.70 8.40 -6.06
N VAL A 68 24.05 8.57 -4.78
CA VAL A 68 24.03 7.49 -3.79
C VAL A 68 22.60 7.08 -3.44
N PHE A 69 21.68 8.05 -3.30
CA PHE A 69 20.26 7.74 -3.10
C PHE A 69 19.65 7.03 -4.30
N LEU A 70 20.00 7.43 -5.54
CA LEU A 70 19.53 6.76 -6.75
C LEU A 70 20.04 5.32 -6.85
N GLU A 71 21.34 5.11 -6.59
CA GLU A 71 21.94 3.78 -6.56
C GLU A 71 21.28 2.89 -5.49
N ARG A 72 20.99 3.47 -4.31
CA ARG A 72 20.32 2.77 -3.22
C ARG A 72 18.90 2.35 -3.61
N ALA A 73 18.09 3.26 -4.15
CA ALA A 73 16.73 2.97 -4.60
C ALA A 73 16.73 1.88 -5.67
N THR A 74 17.59 2.01 -6.69
CA THR A 74 17.75 1.03 -7.77
C THR A 74 18.15 -0.35 -7.23
N SER A 75 19.11 -0.40 -6.31
CA SER A 75 19.59 -1.65 -5.70
C SER A 75 18.51 -2.34 -4.87
N SER A 76 17.73 -1.58 -4.11
CA SER A 76 16.61 -2.09 -3.32
C SER A 76 15.49 -2.64 -4.22
N THR A 77 15.13 -1.93 -5.30
CA THR A 77 14.17 -2.42 -6.30
C THR A 77 14.65 -3.69 -6.99
N LYS A 78 15.91 -3.73 -7.43
CA LYS A 78 16.50 -4.94 -8.05
C LYS A 78 16.51 -6.13 -7.09
N ARG A 79 16.85 -5.90 -5.81
CA ARG A 79 16.79 -6.93 -4.77
C ARG A 79 15.38 -7.49 -4.63
N PHE A 80 14.38 -6.62 -4.52
CA PHE A 80 12.98 -7.03 -4.42
C PHE A 80 12.53 -7.90 -5.61
N LEU A 81 12.85 -7.50 -6.84
CA LEU A 81 12.52 -8.28 -8.04
C LEU A 81 13.21 -9.65 -8.05
N ARG A 82 14.46 -9.74 -7.56
CA ARG A 82 15.15 -11.03 -7.43
C ARG A 82 14.50 -11.92 -6.38
N GLU A 83 14.17 -11.37 -5.21
CA GLU A 83 13.56 -12.11 -4.09
C GLU A 83 12.15 -12.61 -4.42
N THR A 84 11.41 -11.89 -5.27
CA THR A 84 10.06 -12.26 -5.72
C THR A 84 10.05 -13.12 -7.00
N GLY A 85 11.22 -13.51 -7.52
CA GLY A 85 11.33 -14.32 -8.74
C GLY A 85 10.90 -13.59 -10.02
N GLN A 86 10.90 -12.26 -9.99
CA GLN A 86 10.43 -11.36 -11.04
C GLN A 86 11.56 -10.79 -11.91
N TRP A 87 12.81 -11.16 -11.64
CA TRP A 87 13.99 -10.64 -12.31
C TRP A 87 14.51 -11.59 -13.40
N ALA A 88 14.73 -11.07 -14.62
CA ALA A 88 15.15 -11.88 -15.77
C ALA A 88 16.61 -11.65 -16.25
N ASP A 89 17.45 -10.95 -15.48
CA ASP A 89 18.87 -10.65 -15.81
C ASP A 89 19.07 -10.13 -17.26
N ASP A 90 18.19 -9.26 -17.75
CA ASP A 90 18.26 -8.67 -19.09
C ASP A 90 18.37 -7.13 -19.08
N VAL A 91 18.74 -6.55 -20.23
CA VAL A 91 18.93 -5.09 -20.39
C VAL A 91 17.62 -4.31 -20.18
N ALA A 92 16.46 -4.90 -20.46
CA ALA A 92 15.18 -4.24 -20.26
C ALA A 92 14.87 -4.09 -18.76
N HIS A 93 15.11 -5.12 -17.97
CA HIS A 93 14.99 -5.11 -16.52
C HIS A 93 16.02 -4.18 -15.87
N GLU A 94 17.27 -4.11 -16.37
CA GLU A 94 18.26 -3.11 -15.89
C GLU A 94 17.80 -1.67 -16.15
N LYS A 95 17.23 -1.38 -17.32
CA LYS A 95 16.64 -0.05 -17.61
C LYS A 95 15.41 0.23 -16.76
N PHE A 96 14.58 -0.79 -16.53
CA PHE A 96 13.39 -0.70 -15.71
C PHE A 96 13.71 -0.31 -14.28
N VAL A 97 14.66 -1.00 -13.63
CA VAL A 97 15.03 -0.71 -12.23
C VAL A 97 15.65 0.68 -12.08
N LEU A 98 16.40 1.18 -13.08
CA LEU A 98 16.92 2.54 -13.07
C LEU A 98 15.79 3.58 -13.14
N ARG A 99 14.80 3.36 -14.00
CA ARG A 99 13.63 4.25 -14.13
C ARG A 99 12.80 4.28 -12.85
N TRP A 100 12.52 3.11 -12.28
CA TRP A 100 11.77 3.02 -11.03
C TRP A 100 12.54 3.55 -9.83
N GLY A 101 13.85 3.30 -9.76
CA GLY A 101 14.72 3.89 -8.76
C GLY A 101 14.68 5.43 -8.79
N ALA A 102 14.68 6.02 -9.98
CA ALA A 102 14.53 7.47 -10.15
C ALA A 102 13.14 7.96 -9.71
N GLU A 103 12.07 7.28 -10.11
CA GLU A 103 10.71 7.63 -9.71
C GLU A 103 10.50 7.58 -8.19
N TYR A 104 11.01 6.54 -7.52
CA TYR A 104 10.96 6.45 -6.06
C TYR A 104 11.77 7.54 -5.38
N LEU A 105 12.94 7.86 -5.93
CA LEU A 105 13.74 8.96 -5.43
C LEU A 105 12.98 10.29 -5.55
N GLU A 106 12.38 10.60 -6.70
CA GLU A 106 11.59 11.81 -6.88
C GLU A 106 10.45 11.92 -5.86
N ARG A 107 9.67 10.85 -5.68
CA ARG A 107 8.60 10.83 -4.67
C ARG A 107 9.16 11.00 -3.25
N PHE A 108 10.28 10.37 -2.95
CA PHE A 108 10.98 10.50 -1.67
C PHE A 108 11.47 11.93 -1.41
N LEU A 109 11.94 12.65 -2.43
CA LEU A 109 12.34 14.07 -2.28
C LEU A 109 11.16 14.95 -1.84
N VAL A 110 9.95 14.64 -2.31
CA VAL A 110 8.74 15.38 -1.96
C VAL A 110 8.32 15.10 -0.50
N CYS A 111 8.23 13.82 -0.12
CA CYS A 111 7.70 13.46 1.20
C CYS A 111 8.76 13.40 2.32
N GLY A 112 10.04 13.18 2.01
CA GLY A 112 11.09 12.98 3.01
C GLY A 112 11.36 14.22 3.87
N ARG A 113 11.10 15.42 3.32
CA ARG A 113 11.26 16.70 4.01
C ARG A 113 10.35 16.84 5.24
N SER A 114 9.13 16.33 5.16
CA SER A 114 8.16 16.40 6.26
C SER A 114 8.40 15.37 7.36
N GLU A 115 9.32 14.43 7.13
CA GLU A 115 9.64 13.34 8.07
C GLU A 115 10.84 13.68 8.98
N ALA A 116 11.45 14.87 8.85
CA ALA A 116 12.50 15.32 9.75
C ALA A 116 11.97 15.50 11.19
N PRO A 117 12.70 15.06 12.24
CA PRO A 117 14.04 14.47 12.21
C PRO A 117 14.06 12.99 11.75
N CYS A 118 14.94 12.65 10.81
CA CYS A 118 15.02 11.31 10.23
C CYS A 118 16.46 10.89 9.87
N ARG A 119 16.66 9.61 9.55
CA ARG A 119 17.88 9.12 8.88
C ARG A 119 17.58 8.88 7.40
N PRO A 120 17.98 9.75 6.47
CA PRO A 120 17.43 9.76 5.12
C PRO A 120 17.63 8.46 4.32
N LEU A 121 18.78 7.77 4.45
CA LEU A 121 18.97 6.47 3.77
C LEU A 121 18.02 5.38 4.30
N PHE A 122 17.83 5.30 5.62
CA PHE A 122 16.88 4.35 6.22
C PHE A 122 15.44 4.70 5.88
N LEU A 123 15.12 6.00 5.82
CA LEU A 123 13.81 6.46 5.39
C LEU A 123 13.55 6.11 3.92
N LEU A 124 14.54 6.25 3.03
CA LEU A 124 14.43 5.82 1.63
C LEU A 124 14.22 4.31 1.53
N ASP A 125 15.01 3.50 2.24
CA ASP A 125 14.86 2.04 2.24
C ASP A 125 13.44 1.64 2.69
N SER A 126 12.95 2.28 3.76
CA SER A 126 11.59 2.07 4.28
C SER A 126 10.53 2.53 3.27
N PHE A 127 10.76 3.64 2.57
CA PHE A 127 9.88 4.17 1.54
C PHE A 127 9.78 3.21 0.35
N VAL A 128 10.91 2.77 -0.20
CA VAL A 128 10.97 1.82 -1.33
C VAL A 128 10.32 0.49 -0.94
N ALA A 129 10.62 -0.03 0.25
CA ALA A 129 9.96 -1.22 0.76
C ALA A 129 8.44 -1.03 0.89
N LYS A 130 7.98 0.13 1.38
CA LYS A 130 6.55 0.47 1.44
C LYS A 130 5.91 0.49 0.05
N GLN A 131 6.57 1.03 -0.98
CA GLN A 131 6.03 1.06 -2.34
C GLN A 131 5.89 -0.34 -2.94
N HIS A 132 6.87 -1.23 -2.71
CA HIS A 132 6.82 -2.61 -3.19
C HIS A 132 5.87 -3.52 -2.39
N SER A 133 5.61 -3.17 -1.13
CA SER A 133 4.69 -3.92 -0.26
C SER A 133 3.24 -3.45 -0.41
N GLN A 134 3.00 -2.38 -1.18
CA GLN A 134 1.64 -1.95 -1.46
C GLN A 134 0.98 -2.97 -2.39
N PRO A 135 -0.27 -3.36 -2.10
CA PRO A 135 -1.03 -4.14 -3.07
C PRO A 135 -1.18 -3.31 -4.35
N ASP A 136 -1.18 -3.98 -5.51
CA ASP A 136 -1.36 -3.28 -6.78
C ASP A 136 -2.60 -2.40 -6.68
N PRO A 137 -2.48 -1.09 -6.96
CA PRO A 137 -3.62 -0.21 -6.87
C PRO A 137 -4.68 -0.70 -7.86
N PHE A 138 -5.93 -0.80 -7.41
CA PHE A 138 -7.06 -1.22 -8.22
C PHE A 138 -7.52 -0.08 -9.16
N CYS A 139 -6.58 0.78 -9.56
CA CYS A 139 -6.77 2.12 -10.10
C CYS A 139 -7.19 2.16 -11.58
N TYR A 140 -7.31 1.01 -12.24
CA TYR A 140 -7.76 0.92 -13.63
C TYR A 140 -9.22 0.47 -13.77
N HIS A 141 -9.93 0.22 -12.66
CA HIS A 141 -11.34 -0.14 -12.72
C HIS A 141 -12.21 1.13 -12.85
N PRO A 142 -13.04 1.29 -13.90
CA PRO A 142 -13.81 2.53 -14.14
C PRO A 142 -14.71 2.93 -12.97
N ASP A 143 -15.34 1.95 -12.31
CA ASP A 143 -16.22 2.21 -11.15
C ASP A 143 -15.46 2.78 -9.92
N LEU A 144 -14.13 2.63 -9.89
CA LEU A 144 -13.29 3.13 -8.80
C LEU A 144 -12.76 4.55 -9.01
N LEU A 145 -12.99 5.14 -10.18
CA LEU A 145 -12.63 6.54 -10.46
C LEU A 145 -13.62 7.54 -9.85
N THR A 146 -14.68 7.05 -9.20
CA THR A 146 -15.63 7.86 -8.44
C THR A 146 -15.06 8.22 -7.06
N PRO A 147 -15.52 9.30 -6.39
CA PRO A 147 -15.09 9.61 -5.01
C PRO A 147 -15.34 8.45 -4.04
N LEU A 148 -16.49 7.77 -4.13
CA LEU A 148 -16.82 6.60 -3.32
C LEU A 148 -15.88 5.43 -3.62
N GLY A 149 -15.60 5.20 -4.91
CA GLY A 149 -14.67 4.20 -5.39
C GLY A 149 -13.25 4.38 -4.87
N ARG A 150 -12.67 5.57 -5.06
CA ARG A 150 -11.32 5.91 -4.55
C ARG A 150 -11.23 5.80 -3.04
N TYR A 151 -12.28 6.23 -2.33
CA TYR A 151 -12.36 6.11 -0.89
C TYR A 151 -12.30 4.66 -0.42
N LEU A 152 -13.13 3.79 -1.00
CA LEU A 152 -13.16 2.35 -0.67
C LEU A 152 -11.87 1.64 -1.09
N ASP A 153 -11.37 1.92 -2.29
CA ASP A 153 -10.11 1.38 -2.80
C ASP A 153 -8.95 1.69 -1.85
N GLY A 154 -8.78 2.97 -1.50
CA GLY A 154 -7.73 3.43 -0.62
C GLY A 154 -7.83 2.89 0.81
N LEU A 155 -9.05 2.79 1.37
CA LEU A 155 -9.25 2.20 2.69
C LEU A 155 -8.89 0.71 2.72
N VAL A 156 -9.36 -0.06 1.74
CA VAL A 156 -9.10 -1.50 1.69
C VAL A 156 -7.63 -1.76 1.37
N ALA A 157 -7.01 -0.99 0.47
CA ALA A 157 -5.58 -1.05 0.19
C ALA A 157 -4.75 -0.79 1.46
N ARG A 158 -5.12 0.23 2.24
CA ARG A 158 -4.43 0.57 3.49
C ARG A 158 -4.58 -0.54 4.53
N ALA A 159 -5.73 -1.20 4.59
CA ALA A 159 -5.98 -2.32 5.52
C ALA A 159 -5.06 -3.52 5.27
N VAL A 160 -4.56 -3.72 4.03
CA VAL A 160 -3.59 -4.79 3.73
C VAL A 160 -2.25 -4.57 4.42
N ILE A 161 -1.82 -3.31 4.58
CA ILE A 161 -0.48 -2.95 5.08
C ILE A 161 -0.47 -2.32 6.48
N SER A 162 -1.65 -2.02 7.05
CA SER A 162 -1.77 -1.36 8.35
C SER A 162 -2.78 -2.10 9.23
N ARG A 163 -2.30 -2.63 10.36
CA ARG A 163 -3.17 -3.26 11.36
C ARG A 163 -4.20 -2.29 11.93
N ASP A 164 -3.84 -1.02 12.13
CA ASP A 164 -4.80 -0.02 12.61
C ASP A 164 -5.94 0.19 11.60
N ALA A 165 -5.62 0.24 10.31
CA ALA A 165 -6.61 0.37 9.24
C ALA A 165 -7.46 -0.89 9.07
N LEU A 166 -6.83 -2.08 9.15
CA LEU A 166 -7.54 -3.37 9.11
C LEU A 166 -8.60 -3.47 10.20
N ILE A 167 -8.24 -3.08 11.43
CA ILE A 167 -9.17 -3.07 12.56
C ILE A 167 -10.26 -2.02 12.34
N ALA A 168 -9.91 -0.83 11.89
CA ALA A 168 -10.88 0.24 11.63
C ALA A 168 -11.83 -0.09 10.48
N LEU A 169 -11.43 -0.96 9.54
CA LEU A 169 -12.28 -1.39 8.42
C LEU A 169 -13.55 -2.10 8.90
N TYR A 170 -13.54 -2.72 10.10
CA TYR A 170 -14.75 -3.27 10.72
C TYR A 170 -15.80 -2.19 11.01
N HIS A 171 -15.36 -1.01 11.46
CA HIS A 171 -16.24 0.15 11.63
C HIS A 171 -16.64 0.73 10.28
N HIS A 172 -15.67 1.00 9.41
CA HIS A 172 -15.94 1.66 8.13
C HIS A 172 -16.84 0.83 7.22
N CYS A 173 -16.74 -0.50 7.21
CA CYS A 173 -17.55 -1.35 6.33
C CYS A 173 -18.77 -1.98 7.00
N TYR A 174 -18.83 -2.08 8.33
CA TYR A 174 -19.90 -2.83 9.03
C TYR A 174 -20.42 -2.16 10.30
N GLY A 175 -19.98 -0.93 10.62
CA GLY A 175 -20.40 -0.21 11.82
C GLY A 175 -19.96 -0.85 13.15
N MET A 176 -18.99 -1.78 13.11
CA MET A 176 -18.57 -2.54 14.29
C MET A 176 -17.56 -1.78 15.14
N GLY A 177 -17.91 -1.60 16.41
CA GLY A 177 -16.99 -1.06 17.40
C GLY A 177 -15.99 -2.10 17.94
N PRO A 178 -15.04 -1.69 18.81
CA PRO A 178 -14.05 -2.60 19.39
C PRO A 178 -14.64 -3.85 20.03
N ARG A 179 -15.79 -3.71 20.72
CA ARG A 179 -16.48 -4.83 21.39
C ARG A 179 -17.00 -5.85 20.39
N ASP A 180 -17.60 -5.40 19.30
CA ASP A 180 -18.13 -6.29 18.26
C ASP A 180 -17.01 -7.02 17.55
N VAL A 181 -15.89 -6.33 17.28
CA VAL A 181 -14.68 -6.94 16.71
C VAL A 181 -14.13 -8.01 17.64
N ILE A 182 -13.99 -7.72 18.93
CA ILE A 182 -13.51 -8.70 19.93
C ILE A 182 -14.42 -9.93 19.97
N ALA A 183 -15.74 -9.71 20.02
CA ALA A 183 -16.72 -10.79 20.08
C ALA A 183 -16.69 -11.65 18.81
N ILE A 184 -16.80 -11.03 17.64
CA ILE A 184 -16.86 -11.77 16.37
C ILE A 184 -15.56 -12.51 16.06
N THR A 185 -14.41 -12.01 16.53
CA THR A 185 -13.12 -12.67 16.30
C THR A 185 -12.71 -13.62 17.43
N GLY A 186 -13.47 -13.69 18.53
CA GLY A 186 -13.21 -14.59 19.64
C GLY A 186 -11.82 -14.39 20.27
N LEU A 187 -11.40 -13.14 20.44
CA LEU A 187 -10.09 -12.78 20.99
C LEU A 187 -10.05 -12.93 22.51
N ASN A 188 -8.87 -13.25 23.04
CA ASN A 188 -8.64 -13.27 24.48
C ASN A 188 -8.46 -11.85 25.07
N GLU A 189 -8.30 -11.75 26.38
CA GLU A 189 -8.21 -10.46 27.10
C GLU A 189 -7.01 -9.60 26.66
N LEU A 190 -5.85 -10.21 26.42
CA LEU A 190 -4.63 -9.50 25.99
C LEU A 190 -4.78 -8.94 24.57
N GLU A 191 -5.34 -9.73 23.66
CA GLU A 191 -5.61 -9.33 22.28
C GLU A 191 -6.70 -8.25 22.22
N SER A 192 -7.70 -8.36 23.08
CA SER A 192 -8.80 -7.39 23.19
C SER A 192 -8.30 -5.97 23.49
N GLN A 193 -7.33 -5.83 24.39
CA GLN A 193 -6.72 -4.51 24.68
C GLN A 193 -6.03 -3.89 23.46
N ARG A 194 -5.48 -4.72 22.55
CA ARG A 194 -4.85 -4.22 21.33
C ARG A 194 -5.89 -3.61 20.39
N ILE A 195 -7.07 -4.22 20.27
CA ILE A 195 -8.17 -3.71 19.44
C ILE A 195 -8.55 -2.28 19.82
N TYR A 196 -8.73 -1.99 21.12
CA TYR A 196 -9.01 -0.63 21.58
C TYR A 196 -7.89 0.37 21.23
N LYS A 197 -6.63 -0.05 21.35
CA LYS A 197 -5.47 0.78 20.97
C LYS A 197 -5.42 1.02 19.46
N ASN A 198 -5.77 0.02 18.65
CA ASN A 198 -5.84 0.16 17.19
C ASN A 198 -6.88 1.21 16.79
N PHE A 199 -8.11 1.10 17.30
CA PHE A 199 -9.16 2.10 17.06
C PHE A 199 -8.77 3.52 17.51
N ARG A 200 -8.13 3.63 18.67
CA ARG A 200 -7.65 4.93 19.17
C ARG A 200 -6.60 5.54 18.23
N ARG A 201 -5.55 4.79 17.88
CA ARG A 201 -4.49 5.27 16.97
C ARG A 201 -5.04 5.65 15.59
N TRP A 202 -6.03 4.89 15.11
CA TRP A 202 -6.73 5.21 13.88
C TRP A 202 -7.42 6.57 13.97
N ARG A 203 -8.23 6.80 15.01
CA ARG A 203 -8.95 8.07 15.20
C ARG A 203 -8.02 9.26 15.41
N ASP A 204 -6.96 9.07 16.19
CA ASP A 204 -6.06 10.16 16.59
C ASP A 204 -5.22 10.69 15.41
N SER A 205 -4.82 9.82 14.48
CA SER A 205 -3.95 10.22 13.36
C SER A 205 -3.96 9.29 12.15
N GLY A 206 -4.37 8.02 12.29
CA GLY A 206 -4.34 7.05 11.20
C GLY A 206 -5.32 7.38 10.08
N TRP A 207 -6.52 7.84 10.45
CA TRP A 207 -7.58 8.25 9.53
C TRP A 207 -7.12 9.40 8.64
N GLN A 208 -6.69 10.51 9.24
CA GLN A 208 -6.28 11.72 8.49
C GLN A 208 -5.14 11.39 7.52
N ARG A 209 -4.09 10.73 8.01
CA ARG A 209 -2.96 10.30 7.17
C ARG A 209 -3.40 9.44 5.99
N THR A 210 -4.38 8.57 6.20
CA THR A 210 -4.90 7.72 5.11
C THR A 210 -5.67 8.55 4.09
N MET A 211 -6.50 9.51 4.52
CA MET A 211 -7.22 10.40 3.60
C MET A 211 -6.25 11.27 2.80
N ASP A 212 -5.20 11.79 3.44
CA ASP A 212 -4.13 12.56 2.79
C ASP A 212 -3.38 11.70 1.76
N GLU A 213 -3.04 10.45 2.10
CA GLU A 213 -2.38 9.50 1.19
C GLU A 213 -3.26 9.15 -0.03
N ILE A 214 -4.58 9.02 0.15
CA ILE A 214 -5.54 8.76 -0.94
C ILE A 214 -5.77 10.02 -1.79
N GLY A 215 -5.52 11.21 -1.22
CA GLY A 215 -5.88 12.49 -1.83
C GLY A 215 -7.38 12.79 -1.76
N MET A 216 -8.05 12.37 -0.67
CA MET A 216 -9.44 12.72 -0.39
C MET A 216 -9.51 14.07 0.29
N THR A 217 -10.26 15.00 -0.28
CA THR A 217 -10.52 16.31 0.34
C THR A 217 -11.69 16.23 1.33
N ASP A 218 -11.72 17.15 2.30
CA ASP A 218 -12.86 17.23 3.23
C ASP A 218 -14.19 17.51 2.53
N VAL A 219 -14.17 18.23 1.40
CA VAL A 219 -15.36 18.48 0.59
C VAL A 219 -15.89 17.18 0.00
N GLU A 220 -15.03 16.34 -0.58
CA GLU A 220 -15.42 15.04 -1.13
C GLU A 220 -15.94 14.10 -0.03
N LEU A 221 -15.31 14.11 1.16
CA LEU A 221 -15.79 13.32 2.29
C LEU A 221 -17.18 13.76 2.76
N GLU A 222 -17.43 15.07 2.82
CA GLU A 222 -18.75 15.61 3.17
C GLU A 222 -19.80 15.28 2.09
N GLU A 223 -19.42 15.34 0.81
CA GLU A 223 -20.30 14.92 -0.29
C GLU A 223 -20.72 13.46 -0.17
N LEU A 224 -19.82 12.56 0.24
CA LEU A 224 -20.16 11.15 0.49
C LEU A 224 -21.20 11.02 1.62
N VAL A 225 -21.02 11.77 2.73
CA VAL A 225 -21.98 11.79 3.85
C VAL A 225 -23.35 12.32 3.38
N VAL A 226 -23.36 13.39 2.59
CA VAL A 226 -24.59 13.97 2.03
C VAL A 226 -25.27 13.00 1.06
N GLN A 227 -24.52 12.31 0.21
CA GLN A 227 -25.06 11.29 -0.70
C GLN A 227 -25.69 10.12 0.06
N GLN A 228 -25.04 9.65 1.12
CA GLN A 228 -25.56 8.62 2.02
C GLN A 228 -26.91 9.02 2.63
N GLN A 229 -27.06 10.28 3.04
CA GLN A 229 -28.31 10.79 3.62
C GLN A 229 -29.41 11.03 2.58
N ARG A 230 -29.07 11.57 1.41
CA ARG A 230 -30.05 11.94 0.37
C ARG A 230 -30.55 10.75 -0.44
N HIS A 231 -29.68 9.77 -0.70
CA HIS A 231 -29.97 8.63 -1.55
C HIS A 231 -29.51 7.30 -0.91
N PRO A 232 -30.02 6.95 0.29
CA PRO A 232 -29.48 5.86 1.10
C PRO A 232 -29.50 4.50 0.38
N GLN A 233 -30.59 4.18 -0.34
CA GLN A 233 -30.70 2.90 -1.04
C GLN A 233 -29.69 2.77 -2.19
N ARG A 234 -29.52 3.83 -2.99
CA ARG A 234 -28.57 3.85 -4.11
C ARG A 234 -27.14 3.80 -3.59
N PHE A 235 -26.84 4.61 -2.58
CA PHE A 235 -25.53 4.66 -1.95
C PHE A 235 -25.13 3.32 -1.33
N HIS A 236 -26.06 2.67 -0.61
CA HIS A 236 -25.84 1.35 -0.02
C HIS A 236 -25.60 0.29 -1.10
N HIS A 237 -26.41 0.26 -2.16
CA HIS A 237 -26.22 -0.68 -3.27
C HIS A 237 -24.85 -0.51 -3.95
N GLU A 238 -24.45 0.74 -4.19
CA GLU A 238 -23.16 1.05 -4.80
C GLU A 238 -21.98 0.69 -3.89
N THR A 239 -22.10 0.98 -2.59
CA THR A 239 -21.14 0.58 -1.56
C THR A 239 -20.99 -0.94 -1.51
N GLU A 240 -22.08 -1.69 -1.42
CA GLU A 240 -22.05 -3.16 -1.38
C GLU A 240 -21.34 -3.75 -2.59
N ARG A 241 -21.65 -3.22 -3.78
CA ARG A 241 -21.01 -3.61 -5.03
C ARG A 241 -19.50 -3.34 -5.00
N LEU A 242 -19.10 -2.11 -4.65
CA LEU A 242 -17.71 -1.66 -4.65
C LEU A 242 -16.85 -2.34 -3.57
N VAL A 243 -17.40 -2.52 -2.36
CA VAL A 243 -16.73 -3.25 -1.26
C VAL A 243 -16.42 -4.67 -1.70
N ARG A 244 -17.35 -5.37 -2.35
CA ARG A 244 -17.09 -6.73 -2.86
C ARG A 244 -15.98 -6.76 -3.91
N PHE A 245 -15.92 -5.77 -4.80
CA PHE A 245 -14.83 -5.66 -5.77
C PHE A 245 -13.48 -5.42 -5.10
N ALA A 246 -13.40 -4.43 -4.19
CA ALA A 246 -12.19 -4.12 -3.44
C ALA A 246 -11.74 -5.30 -2.58
N GLN A 247 -12.67 -5.97 -1.90
CA GLN A 247 -12.41 -7.18 -1.13
C GLN A 247 -11.85 -8.30 -2.01
N ALA A 248 -12.46 -8.58 -3.17
CA ALA A 248 -11.97 -9.62 -4.08
C ALA A 248 -10.54 -9.33 -4.62
N HIS A 249 -10.21 -8.04 -4.78
CA HIS A 249 -8.88 -7.61 -5.22
C HIS A 249 -7.85 -7.69 -4.11
N TYR A 250 -8.10 -7.05 -2.96
CA TYR A 250 -7.13 -6.93 -1.86
C TYR A 250 -7.05 -8.12 -0.93
N ARG A 251 -8.04 -9.02 -0.95
CA ARG A 251 -7.93 -10.33 -0.32
C ARG A 251 -6.89 -11.21 -1.01
N LYS A 252 -6.36 -10.82 -2.18
CA LYS A 252 -5.20 -11.45 -2.81
C LYS A 252 -3.89 -10.86 -2.27
N SER A 253 -3.62 -11.08 -0.99
CA SER A 253 -2.23 -11.20 -0.57
C SER A 253 -1.83 -12.65 -0.85
N GLU A 254 -1.00 -12.86 -1.88
CA GLU A 254 -0.36 -14.15 -2.08
C GLU A 254 0.23 -14.64 -0.75
N PRO A 255 0.09 -15.93 -0.43
CA PRO A 255 -0.39 -17.00 -1.33
C PRO A 255 -1.89 -17.30 -1.17
N ASP A 256 -2.40 -18.25 -1.98
CA ASP A 256 -3.74 -18.86 -1.95
C ASP A 256 -4.17 -19.52 -0.60
N HIS A 257 -3.57 -19.13 0.53
CA HIS A 257 -3.68 -19.78 1.83
C HIS A 257 -4.92 -19.40 2.65
N TYR A 258 -5.76 -18.50 2.16
CA TYR A 258 -6.87 -17.93 2.94
C TYR A 258 -8.25 -18.12 2.28
N PRO A 259 -8.65 -19.38 2.02
CA PRO A 259 -9.92 -19.72 1.36
C PRO A 259 -11.12 -19.36 2.26
N CYS A 260 -12.26 -19.01 1.66
CA CYS A 260 -13.50 -18.94 2.43
C CYS A 260 -13.73 -20.30 3.10
N LEU A 261 -13.97 -20.29 4.40
CA LEU A 261 -14.25 -21.51 5.15
C LEU A 261 -15.75 -21.77 5.17
N SER A 262 -16.11 -23.06 5.17
CA SER A 262 -17.48 -23.48 5.46
C SER A 262 -17.85 -23.15 6.91
N ARG A 263 -19.15 -23.15 7.22
CA ARG A 263 -19.62 -22.93 8.60
C ARG A 263 -19.01 -23.93 9.59
N SER A 264 -18.83 -25.19 9.19
CA SER A 264 -18.22 -26.22 10.06
C SER A 264 -16.73 -25.95 10.31
N GLN A 265 -15.99 -25.51 9.29
CA GLN A 265 -14.58 -25.15 9.42
C GLN A 265 -14.37 -23.91 10.29
N TRP A 266 -15.23 -22.89 10.13
CA TRP A 266 -15.24 -21.77 11.08
C TRP A 266 -15.55 -22.27 12.49
N GLY A 267 -16.58 -23.09 12.67
CA GLY A 267 -16.95 -23.64 13.98
C GLY A 267 -15.80 -24.35 14.69
N ALA A 268 -15.08 -25.21 13.97
CA ALA A 268 -13.88 -25.89 14.48
C ALA A 268 -12.82 -24.88 14.95
N MET A 269 -12.48 -23.90 14.10
CA MET A 269 -11.49 -22.87 14.41
C MET A 269 -11.87 -22.05 15.67
N PHE A 270 -13.14 -21.67 15.82
CA PHE A 270 -13.61 -20.98 17.03
C PHE A 270 -13.51 -21.88 18.27
N SER A 271 -13.91 -23.15 18.16
CA SER A 271 -13.91 -24.08 19.29
C SER A 271 -12.52 -24.48 19.76
N GLU A 272 -11.57 -24.61 18.83
CA GLU A 272 -10.18 -24.98 19.10
C GLU A 272 -9.32 -23.76 19.50
N GLY A 273 -9.85 -22.54 19.35
CA GLY A 273 -9.19 -21.31 19.78
C GLY A 273 -7.96 -20.91 18.95
N HIS A 274 -7.80 -21.46 17.75
CA HIS A 274 -6.70 -21.12 16.84
C HIS A 274 -7.15 -20.13 15.75
N GLY A 275 -6.20 -19.59 14.96
CA GLY A 275 -6.53 -18.77 13.79
C GLY A 275 -7.09 -17.37 14.10
N CYS A 276 -6.78 -16.78 15.26
CA CYS A 276 -7.20 -15.42 15.62
C CYS A 276 -6.83 -14.37 14.57
N ASP A 277 -5.57 -14.38 14.10
CA ASP A 277 -5.13 -13.42 13.07
C ASP A 277 -5.82 -13.63 11.74
N TYR A 278 -6.08 -14.89 11.39
CA TYR A 278 -6.85 -15.23 10.20
C TYR A 278 -8.28 -14.71 10.29
N ARG A 279 -8.98 -14.95 11.40
CA ARG A 279 -10.33 -14.42 11.64
C ARG A 279 -10.35 -12.90 11.51
N LEU A 280 -9.39 -12.24 12.14
CA LEU A 280 -9.35 -10.78 12.17
C LEU A 280 -9.07 -10.14 10.80
N TRP A 281 -8.22 -10.77 10.00
CA TRP A 281 -7.93 -10.29 8.65
C TRP A 281 -9.02 -10.68 7.65
N HIS A 282 -9.48 -11.92 7.69
CA HIS A 282 -10.39 -12.46 6.68
C HIS A 282 -11.81 -11.94 6.81
N LEU A 283 -12.34 -11.86 8.04
CA LEU A 283 -13.75 -11.51 8.23
C LEU A 283 -14.04 -10.08 7.78
N VAL A 284 -13.13 -9.14 8.01
CA VAL A 284 -13.34 -7.75 7.55
C VAL A 284 -13.28 -7.62 6.02
N LEU A 285 -12.50 -8.49 5.35
CA LEU A 285 -12.34 -8.52 3.90
C LEU A 285 -13.30 -9.50 3.19
N CYS A 286 -14.27 -10.08 3.88
CA CYS A 286 -15.24 -10.99 3.26
C CYS A 286 -16.63 -10.89 3.90
N ALA A 287 -17.51 -10.15 3.24
CA ALA A 287 -18.89 -9.94 3.67
C ALA A 287 -19.69 -11.26 3.87
N ASP A 288 -19.39 -12.31 3.10
CA ASP A 288 -20.07 -13.59 3.25
C ASP A 288 -19.54 -14.39 4.46
N CYS A 289 -18.23 -14.36 4.69
CA CYS A 289 -17.62 -15.07 5.82
C CYS A 289 -17.90 -14.37 7.15
N ILE A 290 -17.96 -13.03 7.19
CA ILE A 290 -18.34 -12.31 8.42
C ILE A 290 -19.77 -12.64 8.85
N GLN A 291 -20.70 -12.76 7.90
CA GLN A 291 -22.07 -13.20 8.19
C GLN A 291 -22.14 -14.67 8.64
N THR A 292 -21.30 -15.52 8.07
CA THR A 292 -21.21 -16.94 8.45
C THR A 292 -20.61 -17.14 9.84
N ALA A 293 -19.55 -16.39 10.16
CA ALA A 293 -18.83 -16.46 11.43
C ALA A 293 -19.56 -15.71 12.58
N TRP A 294 -20.45 -14.77 12.26
CA TRP A 294 -21.20 -13.99 13.24
C TRP A 294 -21.88 -14.86 14.31
N ASP A 295 -22.58 -15.90 13.88
CA ASP A 295 -23.34 -16.79 14.76
C ASP A 295 -22.41 -17.65 15.64
N LEU A 296 -21.12 -17.76 15.29
CA LEU A 296 -20.13 -18.60 15.97
C LEU A 296 -19.32 -17.84 17.02
N GLY A 297 -19.06 -16.55 16.80
CA GLY A 297 -18.27 -15.72 17.72
C GLY A 297 -19.03 -15.18 18.93
N ARG A 298 -20.36 -15.02 18.84
CA ARG A 298 -21.14 -14.23 19.83
C ARG A 298 -21.78 -15.00 20.98
N ASN A 299 -21.57 -16.31 21.13
CA ASN A 299 -22.10 -17.11 22.27
C ASN A 299 -23.56 -16.77 22.69
N GLY A 300 -24.46 -16.49 21.73
CA GLY A 300 -25.88 -16.28 22.01
C GLY A 300 -26.33 -14.86 22.39
N ASP A 301 -25.53 -13.81 22.19
CA ASP A 301 -26.02 -12.42 22.36
C ASP A 301 -26.86 -11.98 21.14
N GLU A 302 -28.17 -12.22 21.20
CA GLU A 302 -29.16 -11.97 20.13
C GLU A 302 -29.50 -10.48 19.92
N THR A 303 -28.95 -9.58 20.74
CA THR A 303 -29.35 -8.15 20.74
C THR A 303 -28.80 -7.36 19.55
N VAL A 304 -27.77 -7.88 18.86
CA VAL A 304 -27.11 -7.20 17.73
C VAL A 304 -27.39 -7.95 16.43
N GLY A 305 -27.93 -7.21 15.45
CA GLY A 305 -28.22 -7.75 14.11
C GLY A 305 -26.96 -8.25 13.40
N LYS A 306 -27.14 -9.18 12.44
CA LYS A 306 -26.03 -9.67 11.62
C LYS A 306 -25.32 -8.53 10.87
N PRO A 307 -23.97 -8.59 10.71
CA PRO A 307 -23.22 -7.62 9.92
C PRO A 307 -23.82 -7.46 8.53
N ARG A 308 -24.06 -6.21 8.16
CA ARG A 308 -24.36 -5.79 6.80
C ARG A 308 -23.34 -4.75 6.39
N VAL A 309 -23.11 -4.63 5.09
CA VAL A 309 -22.19 -3.60 4.60
C VAL A 309 -22.85 -2.25 4.81
N GLU A 310 -22.37 -1.50 5.79
CA GLU A 310 -22.85 -0.16 6.11
C GLU A 310 -21.62 0.75 6.16
N LEU A 311 -21.53 1.66 5.19
CA LEU A 311 -20.37 2.54 5.10
C LEU A 311 -20.44 3.61 6.17
N HIS A 312 -19.44 3.66 7.04
CA HIS A 312 -19.22 4.79 7.95
C HIS A 312 -18.07 5.63 7.41
N VAL A 313 -18.38 6.79 6.83
CA VAL A 313 -17.35 7.64 6.18
C VAL A 313 -16.37 8.22 7.19
N ARG A 314 -16.76 8.45 8.45
CA ARG A 314 -15.89 9.03 9.49
C ARG A 314 -15.73 8.04 10.67
N PRO A 315 -14.57 8.04 11.36
CA PRO A 315 -14.25 7.12 12.45
C PRO A 315 -14.94 7.40 13.78
#